data_AF-A0A948FKK5-F1
#
_entry.id   AF-A0A948FKK5-F1
#
_cell.length_a   1.000
_cell.length_b   1.000
_cell.length_c   1.000
_cell.angle_alpha   90.00
_cell.angle_beta   90.00
_cell.angle_gamma   90.00
#
_symmetry.space_group_name_H-M   'P 1'
#
loop_
_entity.id
_entity.type
_entity.pdbx_description
1 polymer ?
#
loop_
_entity_poly.entity_id
_entity_poly.type
_entity_poly.pdbx_seq_one_letter_code
_entity_poly.pdbx_strand_id
1 'polypeptide(L)' 'MAGRSLKKIQQEVPDLQIEQVEVISEPGRTWSDGIRMIPAIKKGNEILSGLFLTTDSIRNFIRK' A
#
# COMPACT_ATOMS: atom_id res chain seq x y z
N MET A 1 -1.56 11.88 0.77
CA MET A 1 -2.65 11.45 1.67
C MET A 1 -2.48 10.01 2.15
N ALA A 2 -2.20 9.03 1.27
CA ALA A 2 -1.99 7.63 1.67
C ALA A 2 -0.83 7.40 2.67
N GLY A 3 0.35 7.99 2.47
CA GLY A 3 1.49 7.81 3.38
C GLY A 3 1.25 8.29 4.82
N ARG A 4 0.45 9.35 5.01
CA ARG A 4 0.04 9.81 6.35
C ARG A 4 -0.95 8.84 7.00
N SER A 5 -1.90 8.29 6.23
CA SER A 5 -2.85 7.28 6.74
C SER A 5 -2.12 6.00 7.14
N LEU A 6 -1.14 5.55 6.35
CA LEU A 6 -0.32 4.38 6.65
C LEU A 6 0.48 4.54 7.95
N LYS A 7 1.11 5.71 8.16
CA LYS A 7 1.81 5.98 9.44
C LYS A 7 0.89 5.94 10.65
N LYS A 8 -0.34 6.45 10.53
CA LYS A 8 -1.33 6.34 11.62
C LYS A 8 -1.70 4.89 11.91
N ILE A 9 -1.87 4.08 10.88
CA ILE A 9 -2.20 2.65 11.05
C ILE A 9 -1.02 1.89 11.68
N GLN A 10 0.23 2.23 11.36
CA GLN A 10 1.41 1.65 12.00
C GLN A 10 1.45 1.90 13.52
N GLN A 11 0.92 3.04 13.99
CA GLN A 11 0.79 3.30 15.42
C GLN A 11 -0.27 2.43 16.09
N GLU A 12 -1.29 2.00 15.35
CA GLU A 12 -2.36 1.12 15.84
C GLU A 12 -2.00 -0.38 15.72
N VAL A 13 -1.05 -0.73 14.84
CA VAL A 13 -0.63 -2.11 14.57
C VAL A 13 0.91 -2.14 14.56
N PRO A 14 1.56 -2.34 15.73
CA PRO A 14 3.02 -2.24 15.85
C PRO A 14 3.80 -3.28 15.04
N ASP A 15 3.17 -4.42 14.71
CA ASP A 15 3.78 -5.46 13.88
C ASP A 15 3.67 -5.17 12.37
N LEU A 16 3.00 -4.08 11.97
CA LEU A 16 2.85 -3.71 10.58
C LEU A 16 4.15 -3.11 10.03
N GLN A 17 4.85 -3.90 9.22
CA GLN A 17 5.98 -3.42 8.42
C GLN A 17 5.46 -2.71 7.16
N ILE A 18 5.89 -1.47 6.95
CA ILE A 18 5.53 -0.67 5.78
C ILE A 18 6.79 -0.40 4.99
N GLU A 19 6.85 -0.98 3.79
CA GLU A 19 7.86 -0.66 2.79
C GLU A 19 7.29 0.38 1.81
N GLN A 20 8.03 1.46 1.58
CA GLN A 20 7.70 2.41 0.52
C GLN A 20 8.56 2.11 -0.69
N VAL A 21 7.92 1.74 -1.79
CA VAL A 21 8.56 1.49 -3.07
C VAL A 21 8.33 2.69 -3.98
N GLU A 22 9.41 3.32 -4.44
CA GLU A 22 9.33 4.34 -5.46
C GLU A 22 9.20 3.69 -6.84
N VAL A 23 7.98 3.72 -7.39
CA VAL A 23 7.65 3.04 -8.66
C VAL A 23 8.48 3.52 -9.84
N ILE A 24 8.91 4.79 -9.83
CA ILE A 24 9.78 5.36 -10.87
C ILE A 24 11.18 4.73 -10.82
N SER A 25 11.68 4.46 -9.62
CA SER A 25 13.02 3.92 -9.36
C SER A 25 13.09 2.40 -9.57
N GLU A 26 11.98 1.69 -9.35
CA GLU A 26 11.89 0.22 -9.46
C GLU A 26 10.69 -0.26 -10.33
N PRO A 27 10.64 0.10 -11.62
CA PRO A 27 9.50 -0.24 -12.48
C PRO A 27 9.34 -1.74 -12.71
N GLY A 28 10.45 -2.49 -12.80
CA GLY A 28 10.44 -3.95 -12.99
C GLY A 28 9.84 -4.71 -11.79
N ARG A 29 10.15 -4.26 -10.57
CA ARG A 29 9.57 -4.79 -9.33
C ARG A 29 8.07 -4.53 -9.29
N THR A 30 7.67 -3.29 -9.58
CA THR A 30 6.27 -2.87 -9.62
C THR A 30 5.43 -3.73 -10.57
N TRP A 31 5.96 -3.99 -11.78
CA TRP A 31 5.30 -4.85 -12.76
C TRP A 31 5.22 -6.31 -12.32
N SER A 32 6.34 -6.86 -11.80
CA SER A 32 6.39 -8.24 -11.29
C SER A 32 5.43 -8.44 -10.11
N ASP A 33 5.21 -7.38 -9.34
CA ASP A 33 4.25 -7.35 -8.24
C ASP A 33 2.80 -7.21 -8.69
N GLY A 34 2.52 -7.12 -10.00
CA GLY A 34 1.18 -7.00 -10.57
C GLY A 34 0.57 -5.61 -10.45
N ILE A 35 1.35 -4.62 -10.02
CA ILE A 35 0.88 -3.25 -9.81
C ILE A 35 0.88 -2.53 -11.16
N ARG A 36 -0.32 -2.32 -11.72
CA ARG A 36 -0.51 -1.62 -13.00
C ARG A 36 -0.98 -0.17 -12.84
N MET A 37 -1.36 0.22 -11.62
CA MET A 37 -1.91 1.53 -11.30
C MET A 37 -1.40 1.98 -9.94
N ILE A 38 -1.12 3.28 -9.82
CA ILE A 38 -0.70 3.92 -8.58
C ILE A 38 -1.68 5.05 -8.21
N PRO A 39 -1.87 5.36 -6.91
CA PRO A 39 -1.28 4.69 -5.74
C PRO A 39 -1.80 3.27 -5.51
N ALA A 40 -0.93 2.40 -5.00
CA ALA A 40 -1.25 1.01 -4.66
C ALA A 40 -0.58 0.55 -3.34
N ILE A 41 -1.18 -0.42 -2.68
CA ILE A 41 -0.68 -1.13 -1.49
C ILE A 41 -0.79 -2.62 -1.78
N LYS A 42 0.30 -3.35 -1.55
CA LYS A 42 0.35 -4.81 -1.70
C LYS A 42 0.48 -5.48 -0.33
N LYS A 43 -0.28 -6.55 -0.10
CA LYS A 43 -0.20 -7.41 1.09
C LYS A 43 -0.17 -8.86 0.61
N GLY A 44 1.00 -9.51 0.70
CA GLY A 44 1.17 -10.86 0.15
C GLY A 44 0.84 -10.90 -1.34
N ASN A 45 -0.21 -11.65 -1.70
CA ASN A 45 -0.70 -11.75 -3.09
C ASN A 45 -1.92 -10.86 -3.40
N GLU A 46 -2.38 -10.07 -2.43
CA GLU A 46 -3.49 -9.13 -2.60
C GLU A 46 -2.97 -7.71 -2.89
N ILE A 47 -3.71 -6.96 -3.70
CA ILE A 47 -3.37 -5.59 -4.11
C ILE A 47 -4.59 -4.70 -3.95
N LEU A 48 -4.41 -3.59 -3.25
CA LEU A 48 -5.33 -2.47 -3.21
C LEU A 48 -4.76 -1.34 -4.06
N SER A 49 -5.40 -1.01 -5.19
CA SER A 49 -4.97 0.06 -6.09
C SER A 49 -6.14 0.94 -6.52
N GLY A 50 -5.91 2.23 -6.72
CA GLY A 50 -6.92 3.14 -7.24
C GLY A 50 -6.41 4.58 -7.30
N LEU A 51 -7.18 5.48 -7.92
CA LEU A 51 -6.83 6.91 -8.02
C LEU A 51 -6.66 7.58 -6.64
N PHE A 52 -7.47 7.16 -5.66
CA PHE A 52 -7.39 7.61 -4.27
C PHE A 52 -7.61 6.43 -3.32
N LEU A 53 -6.64 6.20 -2.45
CA LEU A 53 -6.76 5.24 -1.34
C LEU A 53 -7.21 6.00 -0.09
N THR A 54 -8.46 5.81 0.31
CA THR A 54 -9.02 6.38 1.54
C THR A 54 -8.53 5.61 2.76
N THR A 55 -8.46 6.26 3.93
CA THR A 55 -8.03 5.60 5.17
C THR A 55 -8.85 4.35 5.48
N ASP A 56 -10.17 4.38 5.24
CA ASP A 56 -11.06 3.23 5.47
C ASP A 56 -10.76 2.06 4.52
N SER A 57 -10.49 2.34 3.24
CA SER A 57 -10.10 1.29 2.27
C SER A 57 -8.78 0.62 2.68
N ILE A 58 -7.80 1.42 3.13
CA ILE A 58 -6.50 0.93 3.61
C ILE A 58 -6.70 0.09 4.87
N ARG A 59 -7.49 0.58 5.85
CA ARG A 59 -7.74 -0.13 7.10
C ARG A 59 -8.46 -1.47 6.86
N ASN A 60 -9.48 -1.49 6.01
CA ASN A 60 -10.17 -2.72 5.65
C ASN A 60 -9.24 -3.71 4.95
N PHE A 61 -8.39 -3.23 4.05
CA PHE A 61 -7.42 -4.07 3.35
C PHE A 61 -6.36 -4.68 4.27
N ILE A 62 -5.90 -3.94 5.29
CA ILE A 62 -4.92 -4.44 6.25
C ILE A 62 -5.54 -5.48 7.19
N ARG A 63 -6.79 -5.27 7.62
CA ARG A 63 -7.50 -6.14 8.58
C ARG A 63 -8.05 -7.43 7.99
N LYS A 64 -8.28 -7.47 6.67
CA LYS A 64 -8.69 -8.68 5.95
C LYS A 64 -7.54 -9.67 5.88
#